data_AF-A0A9D1IU72-F1
#
_entry.id   AF-A0A9D1IU72-F1
#
_cell.length_a   1.000
_cell.length_b   1.000
_cell.length_c   1.000
_cell.angle_alpha   90.00
_cell.angle_beta   90.00
_cell.angle_gamma   90.00
#
_symmetry.space_group_name_H-M   'P 1'
#
loop_
_entity.id
_entity.type
_entity.pdbx_description
1 polymer ?
#
loop_
_entity_poly.entity_id
_entity_poly.type
_entity_poly.pdbx_seq_one_letter_code
_entity_poly.pdbx_strand_id
1 'polypeptide(L)'
;MSRRKKTPFAPWESNTSNGLEDRFIRIGETQLMSAAMKRLGDKANRLFVYMKLEARGKREFAMPYTKIMKVMPISRPTIKTTIEELERAGFIDILERNGNVRKPNLYAFSTRWREMEKSVKVQ
;
A
#
# COMPACT_ATOMS: atom_id res chain seq x y z
N MET A 1 15.60 20.62 -24.04
CA MET A 1 15.60 20.04 -22.67
C MET A 1 16.40 18.74 -22.68
N SER A 2 17.44 18.62 -21.84
CA SER A 2 18.24 17.40 -21.72
C SER A 2 17.37 16.22 -21.25
N ARG A 3 17.48 15.07 -21.91
CA ARG A 3 16.76 13.84 -21.53
C ARG A 3 17.28 13.38 -20.17
N ARG A 4 16.44 13.47 -19.13
CA ARG A 4 16.78 12.92 -17.80
C ARG A 4 17.11 11.44 -17.96
N LYS A 5 18.36 11.08 -17.64
CA LYS A 5 18.80 9.68 -17.59
C LYS A 5 18.02 8.97 -16.47
N LYS A 6 17.44 7.82 -16.79
CA LYS A 6 16.84 6.95 -15.77
C LYS A 6 17.96 6.25 -15.00
N THR A 7 17.88 6.25 -13.68
CA THR A 7 18.79 5.48 -12.83
C THR A 7 18.28 4.05 -12.76
N PRO A 8 19.07 3.04 -13.17
CA PRO A 8 18.69 1.64 -13.05
C PRO A 8 18.75 1.19 -11.58
N PHE A 9 17.91 0.22 -11.24
CA PHE A 9 17.97 -0.53 -9.99
C PHE A 9 19.23 -1.40 -9.93
N ALA A 10 19.69 -1.70 -8.72
CA ALA A 10 20.79 -2.63 -8.55
C ALA A 10 20.38 -4.07 -8.98
N PRO A 11 21.33 -4.94 -9.37
CA PRO A 11 21.02 -6.29 -9.86
C PRO A 11 20.25 -7.19 -8.88
N TRP A 12 20.32 -6.92 -7.57
CA TRP A 12 19.56 -7.66 -6.54
C TRP A 12 18.15 -7.09 -6.30
N GLU A 13 17.79 -5.97 -6.92
CA GLU A 13 16.51 -5.27 -6.75
C GLU A 13 15.58 -5.43 -7.96
N SER A 14 16.11 -5.84 -9.11
CA SER A 14 15.37 -5.98 -10.36
C SER A 14 15.84 -7.20 -11.15
N ASN A 15 14.89 -7.88 -11.80
CA ASN A 15 15.18 -8.95 -12.76
C ASN A 15 15.15 -8.44 -14.22
N THR A 16 15.07 -7.13 -14.42
CA THR A 16 15.12 -6.54 -15.76
C THR A 16 16.56 -6.50 -16.26
N SER A 17 16.78 -6.85 -17.53
CA SER A 17 18.13 -6.91 -18.11
C SER A 17 18.88 -5.57 -18.11
N ASN A 18 18.15 -4.46 -18.04
CA ASN A 18 18.70 -3.10 -18.00
C ASN A 18 18.49 -2.39 -16.66
N GLY A 19 17.94 -3.07 -15.65
CA GLY A 19 17.62 -2.50 -14.33
C GLY A 19 16.51 -1.44 -14.35
N LEU A 20 15.76 -1.27 -15.44
CA LEU A 20 14.71 -0.26 -15.56
C LEU A 20 13.34 -0.87 -15.28
N GLU A 21 12.86 -0.70 -14.06
CA GLU A 21 11.50 -1.08 -13.68
C GLU A 21 10.46 -0.07 -14.19
N ASP A 22 9.36 -0.58 -14.76
CA ASP A 22 8.21 0.23 -15.15
C ASP A 22 7.39 0.69 -13.95
N ARG A 23 7.39 -0.11 -12.87
CA ARG A 23 6.63 0.14 -11.65
C ARG A 23 7.46 -0.20 -10.42
N PHE A 24 7.55 0.77 -9.53
CA PHE A 24 8.12 0.60 -8.21
C PHE A 24 7.40 1.52 -7.24
N ILE A 25 7.57 1.27 -5.95
CA ILE A 25 6.98 2.07 -4.89
C ILE A 25 8.07 2.79 -4.11
N ARG A 26 7.72 3.96 -3.57
CA ARG A 26 8.54 4.65 -2.58
C ARG A 26 7.89 4.50 -1.22
N ILE A 27 8.63 3.99 -0.25
CA ILE A 27 8.23 3.99 1.16
C ILE A 27 9.25 4.83 1.89
N GLY A 28 8.80 5.91 2.52
CA GLY A 28 9.67 6.75 3.33
C GLY A 28 10.01 6.06 4.64
N GLU A 29 11.22 6.27 5.14
CA GLU A 29 11.68 5.74 6.43
C GLU A 29 10.70 6.06 7.56
N THR A 30 10.24 7.32 7.65
CA THR A 30 9.28 7.76 8.67
C THR A 30 7.93 7.04 8.60
N GLN A 31 7.52 6.60 7.41
CA GLN A 31 6.32 5.78 7.25
C GLN A 31 6.60 4.32 7.66
N LEU A 32 7.71 3.76 7.18
CA LEU A 32 8.10 2.37 7.45
C LEU A 32 8.35 2.12 8.95
N MET A 33 8.96 3.08 9.63
CA MET A 33 9.39 2.97 11.03
C MET A 33 8.36 3.50 12.03
N SER A 34 7.20 3.96 11.54
CA SER A 34 6.12 4.44 12.41
C SER A 34 5.60 3.36 13.35
N ALA A 35 5.21 3.74 14.56
CA ALA A 35 4.49 2.93 15.52
C ALA A 35 3.23 2.32 14.89
N ALA A 36 2.52 3.07 14.04
CA ALA A 36 1.39 2.55 13.28
C ALA A 36 1.79 1.39 12.37
N MET A 37 2.88 1.53 11.60
CA MET A 37 3.37 0.46 10.71
C MET A 37 3.86 -0.75 11.49
N LYS A 38 4.57 -0.53 12.61
CA LYS A 38 5.10 -1.60 13.47
C LYS A 38 4.01 -2.41 14.17
N ARG A 39 2.83 -1.82 14.41
CA ARG A 39 1.68 -2.51 15.03
C ARG A 39 0.82 -3.28 14.03
N LEU A 40 0.99 -3.04 12.72
CA LEU A 40 0.29 -3.82 11.71
C LEU A 40 0.77 -5.26 11.71
N GLY A 41 -0.16 -6.20 11.55
CA GLY A 41 0.15 -7.58 11.25
C GLY A 41 0.80 -7.71 9.87
N ASP A 42 1.59 -8.77 9.69
CA ASP A 42 2.37 -9.02 8.47
C ASP A 42 1.51 -9.00 7.19
N LYS A 43 0.26 -9.48 7.29
CA LYS A 43 -0.68 -9.51 6.16
C LYS A 43 -1.12 -8.10 5.77
N ALA A 44 -1.35 -7.22 6.75
CA ALA A 44 -1.74 -5.83 6.50
C ALA A 44 -0.59 -5.06 5.89
N ASN A 45 0.63 -5.21 6.42
CA ASN A 45 1.83 -4.61 5.85
C ASN A 45 2.04 -5.05 4.39
N ARG A 46 1.96 -6.36 4.12
CA ARG A 46 2.07 -6.91 2.76
C ARG A 46 0.99 -6.38 1.82
N LEU A 47 -0.27 -6.33 2.26
CA LEU A 47 -1.36 -5.79 1.44
C LEU A 47 -1.16 -4.30 1.13
N PHE A 48 -0.69 -3.52 2.11
CA PHE A 48 -0.38 -2.09 1.92
C PHE A 48 0.69 -1.87 0.85
N VAL A 49 1.75 -2.67 0.84
CA VAL A 49 2.80 -2.64 -0.20
C VAL A 49 2.19 -2.88 -1.60
N TYR A 50 1.34 -3.90 -1.75
CA TYR A 50 0.67 -4.16 -3.04
C TYR A 50 -0.31 -3.05 -3.44
N MET A 51 -1.03 -2.47 -2.48
CA MET A 51 -1.90 -1.31 -2.74
C MET A 51 -1.09 -0.13 -3.28
N LYS A 52 0.09 0.18 -2.71
CA LYS A 52 0.97 1.24 -3.22
C LYS A 52 1.45 0.96 -4.64
N LEU A 53 1.75 -0.30 -4.96
CA LEU A 53 2.18 -0.70 -6.30
C LEU A 53 1.03 -0.54 -7.30
N GLU A 54 -0.19 -0.88 -6.89
CA GLU A 54 -1.39 -0.74 -7.72
C GLU A 54 -1.76 0.71 -7.99
N ALA A 55 -1.63 1.58 -6.99
CA ALA A 55 -2.00 2.97 -7.08
C ALA A 55 -1.10 3.79 -8.02
N ARG A 56 0.09 3.29 -8.38
CA ARG A 56 1.06 3.97 -9.26
C ARG A 56 1.36 5.41 -8.82
N GLY A 57 1.47 5.61 -7.50
CA GLY A 57 1.74 6.93 -6.91
C GLY A 57 0.52 7.85 -6.77
N LYS A 58 -0.67 7.42 -7.19
CA LYS A 58 -1.92 8.15 -6.94
C LYS A 58 -2.34 7.99 -5.47
N ARG A 59 -2.98 9.02 -4.92
CA ARG A 59 -3.61 8.93 -3.59
C ARG A 59 -4.83 8.02 -3.62
N GLU A 60 -5.67 8.18 -4.64
CA GLU A 60 -6.91 7.42 -4.84
C GLU A 60 -6.74 6.38 -5.93
N PHE A 61 -7.24 5.19 -5.70
CA PHE A 61 -7.10 4.08 -6.63
C PHE A 61 -8.21 3.05 -6.46
N ALA A 62 -8.61 2.45 -7.57
CA ALA A 62 -9.52 1.32 -7.60
C ALA A 62 -8.71 0.02 -7.52
N MET A 63 -9.10 -0.89 -6.62
CA MET A 63 -8.46 -2.20 -6.55
C MET A 63 -9.52 -3.30 -6.58
N PRO A 64 -9.61 -4.09 -7.67
CA PRO A 64 -10.54 -5.20 -7.75
C PRO A 64 -10.24 -6.26 -6.70
N TYR A 65 -11.29 -6.82 -6.07
CA TYR A 65 -11.12 -7.85 -5.04
C TYR A 65 -10.40 -9.11 -5.58
N THR A 66 -10.65 -9.47 -6.84
CA THR A 66 -9.94 -10.56 -7.53
C THR A 66 -8.44 -10.33 -7.62
N LYS A 67 -8.00 -9.07 -7.71
CA LYS A 67 -6.58 -8.71 -7.71
C LYS A 67 -5.97 -8.86 -6.32
N ILE A 68 -6.72 -8.47 -5.28
CA ILE A 68 -6.31 -8.68 -3.88
C ILE A 68 -6.13 -10.17 -3.60
N MET A 69 -7.08 -11.02 -4.01
CA MET A 69 -6.97 -12.48 -3.85
C MET A 69 -5.75 -13.08 -4.58
N LYS A 70 -5.35 -12.51 -5.72
CA LYS A 70 -4.16 -12.98 -6.46
C LYS A 70 -2.85 -12.66 -5.74
N VAL A 71 -2.76 -11.49 -5.11
CA VAL A 71 -1.51 -11.05 -4.42
C VAL A 71 -1.46 -11.50 -2.96
N MET A 72 -2.62 -11.78 -2.36
CA MET A 72 -2.78 -12.31 -1.00
C MET A 72 -3.43 -13.69 -1.05
N PRO A 73 -2.66 -14.79 -1.12
CA PRO A 73 -3.19 -16.16 -1.13
C PRO A 73 -3.68 -16.58 0.27
N ILE A 74 -4.69 -15.88 0.79
CA ILE A 74 -5.30 -16.08 2.11
C ILE A 74 -6.82 -16.14 1.98
N SER A 75 -7.49 -16.56 3.06
CA SER A 75 -8.96 -16.67 3.07
C SER A 75 -9.65 -15.31 2.89
N ARG A 76 -10.84 -15.32 2.27
CA ARG A 76 -11.65 -14.11 2.06
C ARG A 76 -11.97 -13.35 3.36
N PRO A 77 -12.36 -14.03 4.47
CA PRO A 77 -12.53 -13.36 5.76
C PRO A 77 -11.25 -12.66 6.22
N THR A 78 -10.09 -13.30 6.07
CA THR A 78 -8.81 -12.70 6.44
C THR A 78 -8.48 -11.47 5.59
N ILE A 79 -8.81 -11.47 4.30
CA ILE A 79 -8.63 -10.27 3.45
C ILE A 79 -9.46 -9.11 4.00
N LYS A 80 -10.72 -9.38 4.37
CA LYS A 80 -11.61 -8.35 4.93
C LYS A 80 -11.03 -7.75 6.21
N THR A 81 -10.63 -8.60 7.16
CA THR A 81 -10.04 -8.13 8.44
C THR A 81 -8.72 -7.39 8.21
N THR A 82 -7.92 -7.81 7.23
CA THR A 82 -6.66 -7.14 6.87
C THR A 82 -6.90 -5.74 6.31
N ILE A 83 -7.94 -5.55 5.48
CA ILE A 83 -8.33 -4.23 4.96
C ILE A 83 -8.84 -3.34 6.10
N GLU A 84 -9.69 -3.88 6.97
CA GLU A 84 -10.21 -3.16 8.14
C GLU A 84 -9.09 -2.74 9.10
N GLU A 85 -8.07 -3.58 9.27
CA GLU A 85 -6.88 -3.27 10.05
C GLU A 85 -6.13 -2.06 9.48
N LEU A 86 -5.90 -2.02 8.16
CA LEU A 86 -5.25 -0.90 7.49
C LEU A 86 -6.05 0.40 7.58
N GLU A 87 -7.38 0.30 7.47
CA GLU A 87 -8.29 1.43 7.61
C GLU A 87 -8.25 2.00 9.04
N ARG A 88 -8.34 1.12 10.05
CA ARG A 88 -8.26 1.46 11.47
C ARG A 88 -6.91 2.04 11.87
N ALA A 89 -5.81 1.51 11.32
CA ALA A 89 -4.47 2.04 11.54
C ALA A 89 -4.23 3.38 10.81
N GLY A 90 -5.18 3.84 9.99
CA GLY A 90 -5.11 5.14 9.35
C GLY A 90 -4.16 5.19 8.15
N PHE A 91 -3.85 4.05 7.53
CA PHE A 91 -3.06 3.99 6.29
C PHE A 91 -3.91 4.18 5.05
N ILE A 92 -5.16 3.71 5.08
CA ILE A 92 -6.10 3.82 3.97
C ILE A 92 -7.47 4.29 4.46
N ASP A 93 -8.26 4.77 3.50
CA ASP A 93 -9.67 5.08 3.60
C ASP A 93 -10.44 4.34 2.50
N ILE A 94 -11.61 3.82 2.82
CA ILE A 94 -12.49 3.20 1.81
C ILE A 94 -13.51 4.25 1.39
N LEU A 95 -13.30 4.83 0.21
CA LEU A 95 -14.18 5.86 -0.34
C LEU A 95 -15.50 5.27 -0.82
N GLU A 96 -15.44 4.10 -1.47
CA GLU A 96 -16.64 3.42 -1.98
C GLU A 96 -16.55 1.90 -1.76
N ARG A 97 -17.59 1.34 -1.13
CA ARG A 97 -17.79 -0.10 -0.98
C ARG A 97 -18.71 -0.61 -2.09
N ASN A 98 -18.11 -0.95 -3.21
CA ASN A 98 -18.80 -1.37 -4.43
C ASN A 98 -18.99 -2.91 -4.53
N GLY A 99 -18.81 -3.63 -3.42
CA GLY A 99 -18.89 -5.10 -3.39
C GLY A 99 -20.21 -5.67 -3.91
N ASN A 100 -21.32 -4.93 -3.76
CA ASN A 100 -22.64 -5.36 -4.24
C ASN A 100 -22.88 -5.02 -5.73
N VAL A 101 -22.06 -4.16 -6.34
CA VAL A 101 -22.34 -3.55 -7.65
C VAL A 101 -21.29 -3.92 -8.70
N ARG A 102 -20.73 -5.15 -8.66
CA ARG A 102 -19.72 -5.70 -9.61
C ARG A 102 -18.60 -4.70 -10.01
N LYS A 103 -18.34 -3.71 -9.18
CA LYS A 103 -17.40 -2.61 -9.40
C LYS A 103 -16.29 -2.74 -8.36
N PRO A 104 -15.03 -2.43 -8.71
CA PRO A 104 -13.96 -2.39 -7.72
C PRO A 104 -14.26 -1.39 -6.61
N ASN A 105 -13.81 -1.70 -5.39
CA ASN A 105 -13.81 -0.72 -4.31
C ASN A 105 -12.82 0.41 -4.64
N LEU A 106 -13.17 1.61 -4.19
CA LEU A 106 -12.31 2.78 -4.30
C LEU A 106 -11.63 3.03 -2.94
N TYR A 107 -10.31 3.14 -2.97
CA TYR A 107 -9.47 3.35 -1.80
C TYR A 107 -8.70 4.67 -1.92
N ALA A 108 -8.37 5.28 -0.79
CA ALA A 108 -7.46 6.42 -0.72
C ALA A 108 -6.38 6.18 0.34
N PHE A 109 -5.14 6.60 0.07
CA PHE A 109 -4.13 6.66 1.13
C PHE A 109 -4.42 7.81 2.09
N SER A 110 -4.23 7.53 3.38
CA SER A 110 -4.53 8.44 4.48
C SER A 110 -3.25 8.88 5.21
N THR A 111 -3.34 10.01 5.91
CA THR A 111 -2.27 10.53 6.78
C THR A 111 -2.55 10.31 8.26
N ARG A 112 -3.70 9.70 8.61
CA ARG A 112 -4.13 9.48 10.01
C ARG A 112 -3.17 8.60 10.80
N TRP A 113 -2.43 7.70 10.16
CA TRP A 113 -1.38 6.91 10.83
C TRP A 113 -0.35 7.77 11.57
N ARG A 114 -0.18 9.05 11.19
CA ARG A 114 0.70 10.01 11.87
C ARG A 114 0.18 10.46 13.24
N GLU A 115 -1.12 10.32 13.51
CA GLU A 115 -1.70 10.70 14.80
C GLU A 115 -1.21 9.78 15.92
N MET A 116 -0.99 8.50 15.60
CA MET A 116 -0.40 7.54 16.53
C MET A 116 1.07 7.87 16.86
N GLU A 117 1.79 8.59 15.99
CA GLU A 117 3.13 9.10 16.31
C GLU A 117 3.08 10.25 17.32
N LYS A 118 2.05 11.11 17.22
CA LYS A 118 1.92 12.27 18.10
C LYS A 118 1.60 11.85 19.52
N SER A 119 0.77 10.82 19.71
CA SER A 119 0.45 10.31 21.05
C SER A 119 1.65 9.65 21.75
N VAL A 120 2.56 9.03 21.01
CA VAL A 120 3.77 8.40 21.56
C VAL A 120 4.82 9.42 22.00
N LYS A 121 4.89 10.59 21.38
CA LYS A 121 5.88 11.64 21.73
C LYS A 121 5.46 12.54 22.90
N VAL A 122 4.24 12.39 23.40
CA VAL A 122 3.69 13.19 24.51
C VAL A 122 3.80 12.43 25.86
N GLN A 123 4.29 11.19 25.84
CA GLN A 123 4.65 10.40 27.02
C GLN A 123 6.16 10.37 27.19
#